data_AF-A0A0K2ZIR5-F1
#
_entry.id   AF-A0A0K2ZIR5-F1
#
_cell.length_a   1.000
_cell.length_b   1.000
_cell.length_c   1.000
_cell.angle_alpha   90.00
_cell.angle_beta   90.00
_cell.angle_gamma   90.00
#
_symmetry.space_group_name_H-M   'P 1'
#
loop_
_entity.id
_entity.type
_entity.pdbx_description
1 polymer ?
#
loop_
_entity_poly.entity_id
_entity_poly.type
_entity_poly.pdbx_seq_one_letter_code
_entity_poly.pdbx_strand_id
1 'polypeptide(L)'
;MKTCLIWAAALLLPTTAAARSIVLSDTQANQAQGDWRIDSQALGIHEHNFSIEQSVLHGGRQEGSKIITIRSEDGLVIVLSPTRGMGLLHVTGKGIRLGWDSPVDEVVNPNSFTLESRNGLGWLEGFNEMLVRCGYEWTGHPVTAQGMLYTLHGRAGNTPASKVIVDIDEHAPYAISVRGLLKEHSFKKSNLETWTELRYVPGSNAFTIHDVLSNAGDYAQDYQIIYHSNFGRPILEQGARLLAPAREVSPFNDYAKAGLGAWQRYQGPTRGFDEQVFNIAPYADSAGKTLAALVNRAGDKGVSIAFDTHQLPVLTLWKNTDTEKQGYVTGIEPGTSYAYPVTIERAQGRVKQLQPGQHADFELTYTLLADQAQVRDAEQRVTAIQGGRATTLTPTPMAKE
;
A
#
# COMPACT_ATOMS: atom_id res chain seq x y z
N MET A 1 39.05 -24.78 38.66
CA MET A 1 38.85 -24.74 37.20
C MET A 1 37.36 -24.87 36.94
N LYS A 2 36.68 -23.79 36.57
CA LYS A 2 35.24 -23.77 36.28
C LYS A 2 35.07 -23.83 34.76
N THR A 3 34.46 -24.92 34.28
CA THR A 3 34.23 -25.21 32.86
C THR A 3 33.08 -24.35 32.36
N CYS A 4 33.34 -23.52 31.35
CA CYS A 4 32.35 -22.66 30.70
C CYS A 4 31.65 -23.49 29.60
N LEU A 5 30.34 -23.72 29.73
CA LEU A 5 29.54 -24.28 28.63
C LEU A 5 29.19 -23.16 27.65
N ILE A 6 29.76 -23.23 26.45
CA ILE A 6 29.38 -22.39 25.32
C ILE A 6 28.15 -23.03 24.68
N TRP A 7 27.00 -22.36 24.78
CA TRP A 7 25.83 -22.67 23.97
C TRP A 7 26.03 -22.08 22.59
N ALA A 8 26.28 -22.94 21.60
CA ALA A 8 26.27 -22.54 20.20
C ALA A 8 24.81 -22.34 19.76
N ALA A 9 24.40 -21.09 19.57
CA ALA A 9 23.16 -20.76 18.89
C ALA A 9 23.32 -21.09 17.40
N ALA A 10 22.59 -22.11 16.93
CA ALA A 10 22.49 -22.40 15.50
C ALA A 10 21.69 -21.27 14.83
N LEU A 11 22.37 -20.38 14.12
CA LEU A 11 21.71 -19.51 13.15
C LEU A 11 21.16 -20.38 12.03
N LEU A 12 19.84 -20.55 11.99
CA LEU A 12 19.13 -21.01 10.81
C LEU A 12 19.23 -19.89 9.77
N LEU A 13 20.20 -20.01 8.86
CA LEU A 13 20.20 -19.23 7.63
C LEU A 13 18.96 -19.64 6.82
N PRO A 14 18.17 -18.70 6.27
CA PRO A 14 17.10 -19.05 5.36
C PRO A 14 17.71 -19.79 4.18
N THR A 15 17.28 -21.04 3.97
CA THR A 15 17.57 -21.77 2.75
C THR A 15 16.98 -20.96 1.61
N THR A 16 17.82 -20.30 0.81
CA THR A 16 17.38 -19.71 -0.44
C THR A 16 16.88 -20.87 -1.29
N ALA A 17 15.56 -21.02 -1.40
CA ALA A 17 14.98 -21.88 -2.40
C ALA A 17 15.59 -21.48 -3.75
N ALA A 18 15.97 -22.45 -4.57
CA ALA A 18 16.40 -22.13 -5.93
C ALA A 18 15.24 -21.38 -6.62
N ALA A 19 15.53 -20.20 -7.17
CA ALA A 19 14.56 -19.33 -7.80
C ALA A 19 15.11 -18.85 -9.14
N ARG A 20 14.25 -18.77 -10.15
CA ARG A 20 14.57 -18.15 -11.44
C ARG A 20 14.38 -16.65 -11.32
N SER A 21 15.44 -15.90 -11.57
CA SER A 21 15.45 -14.44 -11.47
C SER A 21 15.56 -13.80 -12.85
N ILE A 22 14.57 -12.97 -13.21
CA ILE A 22 14.54 -12.22 -14.46
C ILE A 22 14.64 -10.73 -14.16
N VAL A 23 15.65 -10.07 -14.71
CA VAL A 23 15.79 -8.60 -14.64
C VAL A 23 15.04 -7.96 -15.80
N LEU A 24 13.97 -7.22 -15.49
CA LEU A 24 13.18 -6.48 -16.47
C LEU A 24 13.75 -5.10 -16.74
N SER A 25 14.34 -4.45 -15.75
CA SER A 25 15.10 -3.22 -15.94
C SER A 25 16.18 -3.06 -14.88
N ASP A 26 17.30 -2.45 -15.24
CA ASP A 26 18.39 -2.11 -14.35
C ASP A 26 19.15 -0.90 -14.90
N THR A 27 19.02 0.24 -14.22
CA THR A 27 19.75 1.48 -14.58
C THR A 27 21.27 1.34 -14.48
N GLN A 28 21.81 0.46 -13.63
CA GLN A 28 23.26 0.29 -13.51
C GLN A 28 23.83 -0.47 -14.70
N ALA A 29 23.07 -1.43 -15.24
CA ALA A 29 23.42 -2.17 -16.45
C ALA A 29 22.97 -1.48 -17.74
N ASN A 30 22.29 -0.33 -17.64
CA ASN A 30 21.64 0.36 -18.75
C ASN A 30 20.73 -0.56 -19.59
N GLN A 31 19.93 -1.37 -18.90
CA GLN A 31 19.03 -2.35 -19.51
C GLN A 31 17.58 -2.04 -19.15
N ALA A 32 16.70 -2.12 -20.14
CA ALA A 32 15.25 -2.17 -19.93
C ALA A 32 14.61 -3.05 -21.00
N GLN A 33 13.87 -4.06 -20.57
CA GLN A 33 12.96 -4.79 -21.43
C GLN A 33 11.73 -3.93 -21.69
N GLY A 34 11.23 -3.96 -22.93
CA GLY A 34 9.94 -3.36 -23.32
C GLY A 34 8.81 -4.32 -22.96
N ASP A 35 8.06 -4.75 -23.97
CA ASP A 35 7.12 -5.85 -23.79
C ASP A 35 7.87 -7.15 -23.50
N TRP A 36 7.42 -7.89 -22.49
CA TRP A 36 8.02 -9.14 -22.06
C TRP A 36 6.97 -10.06 -21.44
N ARG A 37 7.11 -11.38 -21.59
CA ARG A 37 6.20 -12.36 -21.02
C ARG A 37 6.91 -13.66 -20.66
N ILE A 38 6.47 -14.29 -19.57
CA ILE A 38 6.76 -15.68 -19.23
C ILE A 38 5.50 -16.36 -18.70
N ASP A 39 5.39 -17.67 -18.85
CA ASP A 39 4.32 -18.46 -18.29
C ASP A 39 4.81 -19.78 -17.68
N SER A 40 3.96 -20.36 -16.86
CA SER A 40 4.15 -21.67 -16.21
C SER A 40 4.58 -22.77 -17.18
N GLN A 41 4.06 -22.81 -18.41
CA GLN A 41 4.44 -23.80 -19.42
C GLN A 41 5.90 -23.63 -19.86
N ALA A 42 6.32 -22.40 -20.18
CA ALA A 42 7.72 -22.09 -20.49
C ALA A 42 8.67 -22.37 -19.31
N LEU A 43 8.14 -22.36 -18.08
CA LEU A 43 8.89 -22.68 -16.87
C LEU A 43 9.01 -24.18 -16.59
N GLY A 44 8.18 -25.01 -17.24
CA GLY A 44 8.04 -26.45 -16.94
C GLY A 44 7.22 -26.73 -15.67
N ILE A 45 6.36 -25.79 -15.27
CA ILE A 45 5.45 -25.92 -14.13
C ILE A 45 4.08 -26.30 -14.68
N HIS A 46 3.51 -27.40 -14.18
CA HIS A 46 2.26 -27.97 -14.70
C HIS A 46 1.13 -28.00 -13.65
N GLU A 47 1.48 -27.84 -12.37
CA GLU A 47 0.58 -27.87 -11.23
C GLU A 47 -0.29 -26.61 -11.13
N HIS A 48 0.22 -25.48 -11.63
CA HIS A 48 -0.47 -24.20 -11.62
C HIS A 48 -0.29 -23.46 -12.95
N ASN A 49 -1.40 -23.02 -13.53
CA ASN A 49 -1.39 -22.18 -14.71
C ASN A 49 -1.31 -20.70 -14.32
N PHE A 50 -0.16 -20.09 -14.62
CA PHE A 50 0.03 -18.65 -14.44
C PHE A 50 0.92 -18.05 -15.54
N SER A 51 0.87 -16.72 -15.66
CA SER A 51 1.76 -15.93 -16.50
C SER A 51 2.11 -14.60 -15.86
N ILE A 52 3.27 -14.06 -16.22
CA ILE A 52 3.74 -12.74 -15.83
C ILE A 52 4.11 -12.00 -17.10
N GLU A 53 3.60 -10.78 -17.26
CA GLU A 53 3.76 -9.99 -18.48
C GLU A 53 4.04 -8.53 -18.14
N GLN A 54 5.05 -7.95 -18.77
CA GLN A 54 5.26 -6.51 -18.81
C GLN A 54 4.78 -5.96 -20.14
N SER A 55 4.07 -4.84 -20.12
CA SER A 55 3.64 -4.13 -21.33
C SER A 55 4.01 -2.66 -21.26
N VAL A 56 4.42 -2.08 -22.38
CA VAL A 56 4.60 -0.63 -22.56
C VAL A 56 3.28 -0.03 -23.09
N LEU A 57 2.80 1.00 -22.41
CA LEU A 57 1.56 1.69 -22.73
C LEU A 57 1.82 2.90 -23.63
N HIS A 58 0.82 3.25 -24.43
CA HIS A 58 0.91 4.28 -25.47
C HIS A 58 -0.33 5.17 -25.50
N GLY A 59 -0.17 6.39 -26.03
CA GLY A 59 -1.22 7.40 -26.17
C GLY A 59 -1.36 8.31 -24.95
N GLY A 60 -1.82 9.55 -25.17
CA GLY A 60 -2.14 10.48 -24.09
C GLY A 60 -0.98 10.74 -23.12
N ARG A 61 -1.28 10.85 -21.82
CA ARG A 61 -0.26 11.05 -20.76
C ARG A 61 0.33 9.73 -20.24
N GLN A 62 -0.16 8.58 -20.69
CA GLN A 62 0.40 7.26 -20.34
C GLN A 62 1.53 6.81 -21.26
N GLU A 63 1.89 7.60 -22.29
CA GLU A 63 2.94 7.24 -23.24
C GLU A 63 4.24 6.82 -22.52
N GLY A 64 4.71 5.61 -22.82
CA GLY A 64 5.91 5.01 -22.24
C GLY A 64 5.77 4.51 -20.80
N SER A 65 4.60 4.65 -20.17
CA SER A 65 4.32 4.00 -18.89
C SER A 65 4.34 2.48 -19.05
N LYS A 66 4.76 1.78 -18.01
CA LYS A 66 4.82 0.31 -17.99
C LYS A 66 3.86 -0.24 -16.95
N ILE A 67 3.31 -1.42 -17.25
CA ILE A 67 2.59 -2.25 -16.30
C ILE A 67 3.18 -3.65 -16.27
N ILE A 68 3.11 -4.31 -15.11
CA ILE A 68 3.37 -5.74 -14.95
C ILE A 68 2.08 -6.39 -14.47
N THR A 69 1.65 -7.44 -15.18
CA THR A 69 0.47 -8.22 -14.87
C THR A 69 0.89 -9.64 -14.48
N ILE A 70 0.59 -10.04 -13.25
CA ILE A 70 0.60 -11.45 -12.83
C ILE A 70 -0.81 -11.97 -13.03
N ARG A 71 -0.97 -13.09 -13.73
CA ARG A 71 -2.26 -13.75 -13.95
C ARG A 71 -2.15 -15.20 -13.50
N SER A 72 -2.99 -15.61 -12.58
CA SER A 72 -3.15 -17.00 -12.17
C SER A 72 -4.59 -17.45 -12.45
N GLU A 73 -4.75 -18.55 -13.20
CA GLU A 73 -6.05 -18.99 -13.72
C GLU A 73 -7.10 -19.18 -12.61
N ASP A 74 -6.72 -19.85 -11.52
CA ASP A 74 -7.61 -20.14 -10.40
C ASP A 74 -7.51 -19.14 -9.23
N GLY A 75 -6.65 -18.12 -9.36
CA GLY A 75 -6.31 -17.18 -8.29
C GLY A 75 -6.59 -15.73 -8.66
N LEU A 76 -5.61 -14.87 -8.35
CA LEU A 76 -5.64 -13.44 -8.61
C LEU A 76 -5.00 -13.07 -9.95
N VAL A 77 -5.49 -11.97 -10.51
CA VAL A 77 -4.81 -11.15 -11.50
C VAL A 77 -4.39 -9.87 -10.82
N ILE A 78 -3.09 -9.59 -10.77
CA ILE A 78 -2.51 -8.44 -10.08
C ILE A 78 -1.80 -7.58 -11.13
N VAL A 79 -2.18 -6.30 -11.21
CA VAL A 79 -1.57 -5.34 -12.14
C VAL A 79 -0.88 -4.23 -11.34
N LEU A 80 0.42 -4.02 -11.60
CA LEU A 80 1.23 -2.97 -10.98
C LEU A 80 1.96 -2.13 -12.01
N SER A 81 2.40 -0.93 -11.65
CA SER A 81 3.15 -0.05 -12.57
C SER A 81 4.57 0.24 -12.08
N PRO A 82 5.61 -0.27 -12.76
CA PRO A 82 6.98 0.12 -12.44
C PRO A 82 7.30 1.59 -12.72
N THR A 83 6.54 2.22 -13.62
CA THR A 83 6.68 3.66 -13.91
C THR A 83 6.14 4.52 -12.76
N ARG A 84 5.17 4.01 -11.99
CA ARG A 84 4.50 4.72 -10.90
C ARG A 84 4.78 4.05 -9.56
N GLY A 85 6.06 3.99 -9.15
CA GLY A 85 6.44 3.59 -7.79
C GLY A 85 6.10 2.15 -7.41
N MET A 86 5.96 1.25 -8.39
CA MET A 86 5.48 -0.12 -8.17
C MET A 86 4.09 -0.17 -7.50
N GLY A 87 3.28 0.89 -7.70
CA GLY A 87 1.91 0.96 -7.20
C GLY A 87 1.03 -0.11 -7.85
N LEU A 88 0.06 -0.64 -7.10
CA LEU A 88 -0.89 -1.63 -7.63
C LEU A 88 -2.05 -0.89 -8.26
N LEU A 89 -2.25 -1.05 -9.57
CA LEU A 89 -3.37 -0.43 -10.28
C LEU A 89 -4.69 -1.08 -9.86
N HIS A 90 -4.75 -2.40 -9.89
CA HIS A 90 -5.89 -3.17 -9.41
C HIS A 90 -5.54 -4.65 -9.24
N VAL A 91 -6.39 -5.35 -8.50
CA VAL A 91 -6.36 -6.80 -8.37
C VAL A 91 -7.74 -7.35 -8.68
N THR A 92 -7.85 -8.47 -9.40
CA THR A 92 -9.14 -9.15 -9.64
C THR A 92 -9.04 -10.63 -9.32
N GLY A 93 -10.12 -11.22 -8.83
CA GLY A 93 -10.22 -12.64 -8.55
C GLY A 93 -11.61 -13.01 -8.10
N LYS A 94 -12.09 -14.20 -8.47
CA LYS A 94 -13.43 -14.71 -8.10
C LYS A 94 -14.58 -13.71 -8.37
N GLY A 95 -14.49 -12.94 -9.46
CA GLY A 95 -15.50 -11.94 -9.84
C GLY A 95 -15.49 -10.65 -9.00
N ILE A 96 -14.48 -10.46 -8.15
CA ILE A 96 -14.32 -9.28 -7.30
C ILE A 96 -13.08 -8.50 -7.76
N ARG A 97 -13.17 -7.17 -7.73
CA ARG A 97 -12.07 -6.25 -7.99
C ARG A 97 -11.67 -5.54 -6.71
N LEU A 98 -10.36 -5.47 -6.46
CA LEU A 98 -9.73 -4.54 -5.53
C LEU A 98 -9.19 -3.38 -6.35
N GLY A 99 -9.65 -2.17 -6.04
CA GLY A 99 -9.42 -0.96 -6.83
C GLY A 99 -10.70 -0.15 -6.94
N TRP A 100 -10.68 0.89 -7.76
CA TRP A 100 -11.78 1.84 -7.90
C TRP A 100 -11.75 2.49 -9.29
N ASP A 101 -12.79 3.25 -9.60
CA ASP A 101 -12.92 3.96 -10.87
C ASP A 101 -12.66 5.44 -10.65
N SER A 102 -11.43 5.86 -10.93
CA SER A 102 -11.01 7.26 -10.90
C SER A 102 -11.43 7.98 -12.19
N PRO A 103 -11.68 9.30 -12.16
CA PRO A 103 -11.76 10.09 -13.38
C PRO A 103 -10.43 10.15 -14.16
N VAL A 104 -9.30 9.78 -13.55
CA VAL A 104 -8.02 9.58 -14.25
C VAL A 104 -7.99 8.16 -14.79
N ASP A 105 -8.22 8.00 -16.08
CA ASP A 105 -8.34 6.70 -16.76
C ASP A 105 -7.03 6.22 -17.43
N GLU A 106 -5.97 7.01 -17.36
CA GLU A 106 -4.64 6.71 -17.89
C GLU A 106 -3.65 6.30 -16.80
N VAL A 107 -2.70 5.41 -17.11
CA VAL A 107 -1.53 5.15 -16.24
C VAL A 107 -0.50 6.27 -16.47
N VAL A 108 -0.77 7.44 -15.91
CA VAL A 108 -0.04 8.68 -16.21
C VAL A 108 1.46 8.53 -15.95
N ASN A 109 2.26 8.81 -16.97
CA ASN A 109 3.72 8.86 -16.86
C ASN A 109 4.11 10.10 -16.03
N PRO A 110 4.91 9.96 -14.95
CA PRO A 110 5.35 11.09 -14.13
C PRO A 110 6.03 12.23 -14.91
N ASN A 111 6.59 11.95 -16.09
CA ASN A 111 7.20 12.98 -16.95
C ASN A 111 6.18 13.93 -17.61
N SER A 112 4.89 13.64 -17.53
CA SER A 112 3.82 14.43 -18.16
C SER A 112 3.24 15.52 -17.26
N PHE A 113 3.67 15.62 -15.99
CA PHE A 113 3.15 16.60 -15.04
C PHE A 113 4.16 16.94 -13.94
N THR A 114 3.80 17.92 -13.11
CA THR A 114 4.61 18.34 -11.96
C THR A 114 3.80 18.25 -10.68
N LEU A 115 4.41 17.72 -9.61
CA LEU A 115 3.76 17.52 -8.32
C LEU A 115 3.42 18.86 -7.64
N GLU A 116 4.20 19.90 -7.93
CA GLU A 116 4.06 21.25 -7.38
C GLU A 116 2.85 22.00 -7.93
N SER A 117 2.30 21.56 -9.07
CA SER A 117 1.09 22.17 -9.65
C SER A 117 -0.07 22.16 -8.65
N ARG A 118 -1.03 23.08 -8.84
CA ARG A 118 -2.22 23.22 -7.96
C ARG A 118 -1.84 23.38 -6.48
N ASN A 119 -0.76 24.11 -6.19
CA ASN A 119 -0.24 24.32 -4.84
C ASN A 119 0.16 23.00 -4.14
N GLY A 120 0.87 22.14 -4.85
CA GLY A 120 1.33 20.84 -4.34
C GLY A 120 0.32 19.70 -4.49
N LEU A 121 -0.78 19.91 -5.21
CA LEU A 121 -1.82 18.90 -5.47
C LEU A 121 -1.70 18.26 -6.87
N GLY A 122 -0.58 18.43 -7.56
CA GLY A 122 -0.36 17.83 -8.89
C GLY A 122 -0.44 16.31 -8.90
N TRP A 123 -0.19 15.66 -7.76
CA TRP A 123 -0.35 14.22 -7.55
C TRP A 123 -1.75 13.71 -7.94
N LEU A 124 -2.80 14.51 -7.72
CA LEU A 124 -4.19 14.15 -8.07
C LEU A 124 -4.40 13.94 -9.56
N GLU A 125 -3.51 14.44 -10.43
CA GLU A 125 -3.62 14.26 -11.87
C GLU A 125 -3.22 12.86 -12.36
N GLY A 126 -2.66 12.03 -11.49
CA GLY A 126 -2.29 10.64 -11.79
C GLY A 126 -2.99 9.59 -10.94
N PHE A 127 -3.81 9.99 -9.96
CA PHE A 127 -4.31 9.07 -8.93
C PHE A 127 -5.45 8.18 -9.45
N ASN A 128 -5.19 6.88 -9.58
CA ASN A 128 -6.18 5.87 -9.93
C ASN A 128 -5.88 4.45 -9.41
N GLU A 129 -4.87 4.32 -8.56
CA GLU A 129 -4.34 3.03 -8.13
C GLU A 129 -5.14 2.44 -6.96
N MET A 130 -5.16 1.10 -6.89
CA MET A 130 -5.59 0.35 -5.72
C MET A 130 -4.62 0.51 -4.54
N LEU A 131 -3.30 0.58 -4.77
CA LEU A 131 -2.33 0.83 -3.71
C LEU A 131 -1.27 1.82 -4.18
N VAL A 132 -1.14 2.92 -3.45
CA VAL A 132 -0.03 3.88 -3.60
C VAL A 132 0.83 3.89 -2.35
N ARG A 133 2.16 3.91 -2.55
CA ARG A 133 3.12 4.23 -1.49
C ARG A 133 3.24 5.75 -1.39
N CYS A 134 2.57 6.32 -0.40
CA CYS A 134 2.61 7.76 -0.13
C CYS A 134 3.75 8.04 0.85
N GLY A 135 4.95 8.28 0.33
CA GLY A 135 6.22 8.33 1.06
C GLY A 135 7.41 8.59 0.11
N TYR A 136 8.67 8.36 0.52
CA TYR A 136 9.11 8.01 1.88
C TYR A 136 9.75 9.20 2.61
N GLU A 137 10.42 10.10 1.89
CA GLU A 137 11.03 11.30 2.49
C GLU A 137 10.00 12.21 3.20
N TRP A 138 8.77 12.25 2.70
CA TRP A 138 7.61 12.82 3.40
C TRP A 138 6.31 12.22 2.89
N THR A 139 5.20 12.49 3.60
CA THR A 139 3.84 12.15 3.16
C THR A 139 2.83 13.21 3.63
N GLY A 140 1.54 12.96 3.37
CA GLY A 140 0.42 13.79 3.81
C GLY A 140 0.07 14.94 2.86
N HIS A 141 -0.83 15.81 3.31
CA HIS A 141 -1.30 17.00 2.59
C HIS A 141 -0.16 18.00 2.33
N PRO A 142 -0.24 18.77 1.23
CA PRO A 142 0.83 19.67 0.86
C PRO A 142 0.97 20.85 1.84
N VAL A 143 2.19 21.33 2.02
CA VAL A 143 2.47 22.53 2.81
C VAL A 143 3.74 23.22 2.33
N THR A 144 3.72 24.55 2.32
CA THR A 144 4.96 25.33 2.17
C THR A 144 5.56 25.58 3.55
N ALA A 145 6.75 25.02 3.80
CA ALA A 145 7.47 25.19 5.06
C ALA A 145 8.96 25.34 4.80
N GLN A 146 9.61 26.27 5.52
CA GLN A 146 11.06 26.52 5.42
C GLN A 146 11.54 26.80 3.98
N GLY A 147 10.71 27.47 3.17
CA GLY A 147 11.02 27.80 1.77
C GLY A 147 10.91 26.63 0.79
N MET A 148 10.37 25.48 1.21
CA MET A 148 10.11 24.31 0.38
C MET A 148 8.62 23.97 0.36
N LEU A 149 8.09 23.65 -0.82
CA LEU A 149 6.78 23.04 -0.96
C LEU A 149 6.91 21.53 -0.80
N TYR A 150 6.36 20.99 0.27
CA TYR A 150 6.14 19.55 0.41
C TYR A 150 4.85 19.23 -0.34
N THR A 151 4.95 18.43 -1.41
CA THR A 151 3.80 18.09 -2.26
C THR A 151 2.99 16.95 -1.67
N LEU A 152 1.74 16.81 -2.10
CA LEU A 152 0.82 15.76 -1.64
C LEU A 152 1.47 14.37 -1.77
N HIS A 153 1.49 13.64 -0.66
CA HIS A 153 1.86 12.22 -0.59
C HIS A 153 3.29 11.83 -1.01
N GLY A 154 4.21 12.79 -1.09
CA GLY A 154 5.62 12.48 -1.35
C GLY A 154 5.90 12.14 -2.82
N ARG A 155 6.91 11.29 -3.04
CA ARG A 155 7.50 11.06 -4.38
C ARG A 155 7.52 9.61 -4.82
N ALA A 156 7.51 8.64 -3.91
CA ALA A 156 7.63 7.22 -4.23
C ALA A 156 6.63 6.76 -5.30
N GLY A 157 5.33 7.05 -5.14
CA GLY A 157 4.28 6.70 -6.11
C GLY A 157 4.43 7.30 -7.51
N ASN A 158 5.23 8.35 -7.69
CA ASN A 158 5.53 8.97 -8.99
C ASN A 158 7.01 8.85 -9.38
N THR A 159 7.72 7.88 -8.79
CA THR A 159 9.13 7.59 -9.11
C THR A 159 9.20 6.29 -9.91
N PRO A 160 9.71 6.32 -11.16
CA PRO A 160 9.98 5.10 -11.92
C PRO A 160 11.03 4.23 -11.22
N ALA A 161 10.79 2.91 -11.16
CA ALA A 161 11.72 1.97 -10.55
C ALA A 161 13.05 1.92 -11.31
N SER A 162 14.16 2.06 -10.57
CA SER A 162 15.53 2.01 -11.10
C SER A 162 15.99 0.58 -11.41
N LYS A 163 15.40 -0.41 -10.73
CA LYS A 163 15.63 -1.83 -10.98
C LYS A 163 14.33 -2.59 -10.77
N VAL A 164 14.01 -3.53 -11.65
CA VAL A 164 12.83 -4.38 -11.57
C VAL A 164 13.23 -5.82 -11.81
N ILE A 165 12.86 -6.70 -10.88
CA ILE A 165 13.21 -8.12 -10.90
C ILE A 165 11.93 -8.93 -10.68
N VAL A 166 11.77 -9.99 -11.45
CA VAL A 166 10.77 -11.02 -11.23
C VAL A 166 11.51 -12.29 -10.80
N ASP A 167 11.21 -12.76 -9.59
CA ASP A 167 11.71 -14.03 -9.08
C ASP A 167 10.55 -15.04 -9.00
N ILE A 168 10.81 -16.28 -9.39
CA ILE A 168 9.86 -17.38 -9.34
C ILE A 168 10.54 -18.57 -8.69
N ASP A 169 10.03 -19.03 -7.55
CA ASP A 169 10.56 -20.21 -6.87
C ASP A 169 10.49 -21.43 -7.79
N GLU A 170 11.56 -22.25 -7.82
CA GLU A 170 11.63 -23.44 -8.68
C GLU A 170 10.86 -24.65 -8.12
N HIS A 171 10.39 -24.55 -6.88
CA HIS A 171 9.70 -25.62 -6.18
C HIS A 171 8.34 -25.13 -5.69
N ALA A 172 7.39 -26.06 -5.54
CA ALA A 172 6.09 -25.77 -4.95
C ALA A 172 6.24 -25.03 -3.60
N PRO A 173 5.48 -23.95 -3.35
CA PRO A 173 4.28 -23.56 -4.09
C PRO A 173 4.54 -22.54 -5.23
N TYR A 174 5.77 -22.43 -5.75
CA TYR A 174 6.13 -21.56 -6.88
C TYR A 174 5.79 -20.09 -6.64
N ALA A 175 6.16 -19.56 -5.47
CA ALA A 175 5.91 -18.17 -5.14
C ALA A 175 6.55 -17.25 -6.18
N ILE A 176 5.81 -16.21 -6.56
CA ILE A 176 6.22 -15.16 -7.48
C ILE A 176 6.52 -13.91 -6.65
N SER A 177 7.73 -13.38 -6.77
CA SER A 177 8.12 -12.08 -6.23
C SER A 177 8.37 -11.09 -7.36
N VAL A 178 7.73 -9.92 -7.31
CA VAL A 178 8.06 -8.78 -8.19
C VAL A 178 8.66 -7.69 -7.33
N ARG A 179 9.96 -7.43 -7.54
CA ARG A 179 10.74 -6.46 -6.77
C ARG A 179 11.03 -5.22 -7.60
N GLY A 180 10.97 -4.06 -6.96
CA GLY A 180 11.30 -2.78 -7.60
C GLY A 180 12.09 -1.86 -6.68
N LEU A 181 13.22 -1.33 -7.16
CA LEU A 181 14.04 -0.37 -6.43
C LEU A 181 13.59 1.06 -6.74
N LEU A 182 13.05 1.74 -5.74
CA LEU A 182 12.73 3.17 -5.79
C LEU A 182 13.87 3.96 -5.13
N LYS A 183 14.21 5.10 -5.71
CA LYS A 183 15.32 5.94 -5.23
C LYS A 183 14.86 7.38 -5.04
N GLU A 184 14.92 7.88 -3.81
CA GLU A 184 14.66 9.28 -3.48
C GLU A 184 16.00 10.02 -3.28
N HIS A 185 16.89 9.90 -4.27
CA HIS A 185 18.23 10.47 -4.20
C HIS A 185 18.20 11.94 -4.57
N SER A 186 18.79 12.78 -3.73
CA SER A 186 18.91 14.22 -3.96
C SER A 186 20.16 14.74 -3.26
N PHE A 187 21.14 15.23 -4.03
CA PHE A 187 22.41 15.71 -3.48
C PHE A 187 22.19 16.75 -2.38
N LYS A 188 22.86 16.55 -1.23
CA LYS A 188 22.70 17.34 0.02
C LYS A 188 21.33 17.26 0.72
N LYS A 189 20.43 16.39 0.27
CA LYS A 189 19.06 16.27 0.82
C LYS A 189 18.77 14.87 1.31
N SER A 190 18.53 13.93 0.41
CA SER A 190 18.09 12.57 0.74
C SER A 190 18.90 11.52 -0.03
N ASN A 191 19.10 10.36 0.61
CA ASN A 191 19.70 9.17 0.01
C ASN A 191 18.92 7.92 0.49
N LEU A 192 17.58 8.03 0.45
CA LEU A 192 16.68 6.93 0.77
C LEU A 192 16.49 6.02 -0.44
N GLU A 193 16.60 4.71 -0.21
CA GLU A 193 16.29 3.67 -1.18
C GLU A 193 15.21 2.75 -0.63
N THR A 194 14.24 2.36 -1.47
CA THR A 194 13.23 1.38 -1.09
C THR A 194 13.25 0.22 -2.05
N TRP A 195 13.56 -0.97 -1.54
CA TRP A 195 13.26 -2.21 -2.23
C TRP A 195 11.82 -2.59 -1.94
N THR A 196 10.96 -2.39 -2.94
CA THR A 196 9.59 -2.86 -2.89
C THR A 196 9.53 -4.32 -3.28
N GLU A 197 8.61 -5.08 -2.70
CA GLU A 197 8.36 -6.47 -3.09
C GLU A 197 6.88 -6.81 -2.99
N LEU A 198 6.29 -7.27 -4.08
CA LEU A 198 5.03 -7.98 -4.07
C LEU A 198 5.30 -9.49 -4.15
N ARG A 199 4.77 -10.25 -3.19
CA ARG A 199 4.82 -11.72 -3.16
C ARG A 199 3.44 -12.30 -3.39
N TYR A 200 3.34 -13.27 -4.28
CA TYR A 200 2.08 -13.94 -4.61
C TYR A 200 2.31 -15.43 -4.92
N VAL A 201 1.47 -16.29 -4.35
CA VAL A 201 1.46 -17.72 -4.65
C VAL A 201 0.34 -18.02 -5.65
N PRO A 202 0.60 -18.63 -6.81
CA PRO A 202 -0.44 -19.01 -7.76
C PRO A 202 -1.60 -19.78 -7.09
N GLY A 203 -2.85 -19.43 -7.44
CA GLY A 203 -4.07 -19.98 -6.84
C GLY A 203 -4.49 -19.36 -5.50
N SER A 204 -3.62 -18.58 -4.84
CA SER A 204 -3.97 -17.88 -3.60
C SER A 204 -5.01 -16.77 -3.84
N ASN A 205 -5.82 -16.44 -2.84
CA ASN A 205 -6.65 -15.23 -2.79
C ASN A 205 -5.97 -14.08 -2.03
N ALA A 206 -4.71 -14.24 -1.67
CA ALA A 206 -3.91 -13.26 -0.93
C ALA A 206 -2.56 -13.00 -1.58
N PHE A 207 -2.05 -11.78 -1.38
CA PHE A 207 -0.69 -11.37 -1.72
C PHE A 207 -0.10 -10.54 -0.60
N THR A 208 1.22 -10.46 -0.54
CA THR A 208 1.96 -9.73 0.50
C THR A 208 2.82 -8.65 -0.13
N ILE A 209 2.83 -7.49 0.48
CA ILE A 209 3.81 -6.43 0.25
C ILE A 209 4.86 -6.55 1.35
N HIS A 210 6.13 -6.62 0.97
CA HIS A 210 7.27 -6.67 1.88
C HIS A 210 8.33 -5.67 1.42
N ASP A 211 8.22 -4.43 1.88
CA ASP A 211 9.10 -3.36 1.45
C ASP A 211 10.17 -3.08 2.50
N VAL A 212 11.38 -2.76 2.02
CA VAL A 212 12.52 -2.41 2.88
C VAL A 212 13.03 -1.03 2.47
N LEU A 213 12.78 -0.03 3.32
CA LEU A 213 13.35 1.31 3.20
C LEU A 213 14.71 1.33 3.90
N SER A 214 15.74 1.83 3.23
CA SER A 214 17.09 1.98 3.78
C SER A 214 17.59 3.41 3.64
N ASN A 215 18.33 3.88 4.65
CA ASN A 215 19.08 5.11 4.56
C ASN A 215 20.52 4.81 4.11
N ALA A 216 20.78 5.02 2.82
CA ALA A 216 22.10 4.83 2.22
C ALA A 216 23.02 6.07 2.39
N GLY A 217 22.59 7.09 3.13
CA GLY A 217 23.37 8.29 3.42
C GLY A 217 24.14 8.23 4.74
N ASP A 218 25.02 9.21 4.94
CA ASP A 218 25.87 9.34 6.14
C ASP A 218 25.23 10.18 7.28
N TYR A 219 23.99 10.66 7.08
CA TYR A 219 23.25 11.43 8.06
C TYR A 219 21.89 10.79 8.34
N ALA A 220 21.38 11.00 9.55
CA ALA A 220 20.03 10.57 9.88
C ALA A 220 19.00 11.25 8.96
N GLN A 221 17.99 10.51 8.51
CA GLN A 221 16.96 10.98 7.59
C GLN A 221 15.58 10.75 8.16
N ASP A 222 14.74 11.79 8.07
CA ASP A 222 13.32 11.66 8.34
C ASP A 222 12.69 10.72 7.30
N TYR A 223 11.69 9.95 7.70
CA TYR A 223 10.82 9.24 6.77
C TYR A 223 9.38 9.14 7.30
N GLN A 224 8.46 9.01 6.36
CA GLN A 224 7.05 8.73 6.60
C GLN A 224 6.49 7.86 5.48
N ILE A 225 5.54 6.99 5.78
CA ILE A 225 4.84 6.21 4.76
C ILE A 225 3.36 6.05 5.13
N ILE A 226 2.51 6.15 4.12
CA ILE A 226 1.12 5.70 4.14
C ILE A 226 0.94 4.70 2.99
N TYR A 227 0.48 3.49 3.31
CA TYR A 227 0.08 2.48 2.33
C TYR A 227 -1.38 2.75 1.92
N HIS A 228 -1.54 3.66 0.97
CA HIS A 228 -2.83 4.22 0.60
C HIS A 228 -3.64 3.23 -0.25
N SER A 229 -4.48 2.42 0.40
CA SER A 229 -5.18 1.29 -0.22
C SER A 229 -6.64 1.61 -0.52
N ASN A 230 -7.02 1.60 -1.79
CA ASN A 230 -8.24 2.21 -2.31
C ASN A 230 -9.22 1.17 -2.88
N PHE A 231 -10.46 1.23 -2.44
CA PHE A 231 -11.49 0.26 -2.81
C PHE A 231 -12.83 0.93 -3.13
N GLY A 232 -13.37 0.62 -4.31
CA GLY A 232 -14.70 0.99 -4.75
C GLY A 232 -15.60 -0.25 -4.86
N ARG A 233 -16.48 -0.25 -5.88
CA ARG A 233 -17.32 -1.41 -6.21
C ARG A 233 -16.46 -2.62 -6.65
N PRO A 234 -16.94 -3.86 -6.43
CA PRO A 234 -18.26 -4.24 -5.90
C PRO A 234 -18.30 -4.36 -4.37
N ILE A 235 -17.21 -4.03 -3.65
CA ILE A 235 -17.17 -4.16 -2.19
C ILE A 235 -17.81 -2.95 -1.53
N LEU A 236 -17.41 -1.74 -1.93
CA LEU A 236 -18.00 -0.51 -1.45
C LEU A 236 -19.40 -0.34 -2.04
N GLU A 237 -20.38 -0.19 -1.16
CA GLU A 237 -21.77 0.06 -1.48
C GLU A 237 -22.47 0.68 -0.27
N GLN A 238 -23.71 1.14 -0.44
CA GLN A 238 -24.50 1.60 0.70
C GLN A 238 -24.65 0.50 1.75
N GLY A 239 -24.24 0.78 2.97
CA GLY A 239 -24.27 -0.19 4.07
C GLY A 239 -23.08 -1.16 4.09
N ALA A 240 -22.09 -1.01 3.21
CA ALA A 240 -20.77 -1.59 3.42
C ALA A 240 -20.20 -1.13 4.76
N ARG A 241 -19.24 -1.89 5.30
CA ARG A 241 -18.65 -1.65 6.62
C ARG A 241 -17.13 -1.73 6.61
N LEU A 242 -16.52 -0.84 7.37
CA LEU A 242 -15.13 -0.99 7.81
C LEU A 242 -15.11 -1.77 9.14
N LEU A 243 -14.28 -2.80 9.17
CA LEU A 243 -13.95 -3.61 10.33
C LEU A 243 -12.51 -3.25 10.72
N ALA A 244 -12.30 -2.76 11.94
CA ALA A 244 -10.96 -2.54 12.48
C ALA A 244 -11.04 -2.58 14.01
N PRO A 245 -10.06 -3.21 14.69
CA PRO A 245 -10.03 -3.19 16.13
C PRO A 245 -9.49 -1.83 16.59
N ALA A 246 -10.37 -0.86 16.83
CA ALA A 246 -9.99 0.52 17.11
C ALA A 246 -9.92 0.81 18.62
N ARG A 247 -8.78 1.38 19.05
CA ARG A 247 -8.60 1.96 20.39
C ARG A 247 -9.21 3.35 20.45
N GLU A 248 -8.89 4.18 19.47
CA GLU A 248 -9.37 5.55 19.37
C GLU A 248 -9.68 5.90 17.92
N VAL A 249 -10.75 6.67 17.71
CA VAL A 249 -11.12 7.25 16.42
C VAL A 249 -11.41 8.73 16.61
N SER A 250 -10.79 9.59 15.79
CA SER A 250 -11.08 11.02 15.76
C SER A 250 -11.30 11.50 14.32
N PRO A 251 -12.13 12.53 14.11
CA PRO A 251 -12.31 13.12 12.79
C PRO A 251 -11.03 13.88 12.39
N PHE A 252 -10.71 13.90 11.11
CA PHE A 252 -9.55 14.63 10.59
C PHE A 252 -9.75 16.15 10.66
N ASN A 253 -10.98 16.63 10.50
CA ASN A 253 -11.33 18.04 10.52
C ASN A 253 -12.75 18.25 11.06
N ASP A 254 -13.21 19.51 11.10
CA ASP A 254 -14.55 19.85 11.59
C ASP A 254 -15.68 19.24 10.76
N TYR A 255 -15.48 19.08 9.44
CA TYR A 255 -16.48 18.50 8.54
C TYR A 255 -16.72 17.01 8.84
N ALA A 256 -15.66 16.24 9.12
CA ALA A 256 -15.74 14.82 9.44
C ALA A 256 -16.41 14.51 10.79
N LYS A 257 -16.61 15.51 11.67
CA LYS A 257 -17.28 15.33 12.99
C LYS A 257 -18.66 14.67 12.85
N ALA A 258 -19.43 15.09 11.85
CA ALA A 258 -20.78 14.57 11.64
C ALA A 258 -20.81 13.06 11.33
N GLY A 259 -19.74 12.52 10.75
CA GLY A 259 -19.61 11.10 10.43
C GLY A 259 -19.05 10.23 11.57
N LEU A 260 -18.53 10.82 12.64
CA LEU A 260 -17.77 10.09 13.67
C LEU A 260 -18.57 8.95 14.32
N GLY A 261 -19.84 9.19 14.68
CA GLY A 261 -20.69 8.16 15.28
C GLY A 261 -20.99 6.98 14.35
N ALA A 262 -20.77 7.13 13.05
CA ALA A 262 -21.01 6.12 12.02
C ALA A 262 -19.74 5.82 11.20
N TRP A 263 -18.55 6.01 11.79
CA TRP A 263 -17.26 5.86 11.08
C TRP A 263 -17.16 4.50 10.35
N GLN A 264 -17.66 3.42 10.98
CA GLN A 264 -17.65 2.07 10.41
C GLN A 264 -18.61 1.83 9.24
N ARG A 265 -19.62 2.67 8.98
CA ARG A 265 -20.67 2.39 7.98
C ARG A 265 -20.60 3.35 6.81
N TYR A 266 -20.67 2.84 5.59
CA TYR A 266 -20.62 3.66 4.38
C TYR A 266 -22.01 4.03 3.86
N GLN A 267 -22.10 5.24 3.31
CA GLN A 267 -23.26 5.68 2.52
C GLN A 267 -23.10 5.20 1.08
N GLY A 268 -24.19 5.26 0.30
CA GLY A 268 -24.11 5.14 -1.16
C GLY A 268 -23.46 6.38 -1.78
N PRO A 269 -23.33 6.42 -3.12
CA PRO A 269 -22.83 7.61 -3.80
C PRO A 269 -23.68 8.85 -3.47
N THR A 270 -23.06 9.89 -2.93
CA THR A 270 -23.76 11.03 -2.32
C THR A 270 -23.26 12.35 -2.91
N ARG A 271 -24.14 13.11 -3.57
CA ARG A 271 -23.75 14.39 -4.19
C ARG A 271 -23.42 15.45 -3.12
N GLY A 272 -22.28 16.11 -3.29
CA GLY A 272 -21.85 17.18 -2.39
C GLY A 272 -21.34 16.65 -1.06
N PHE A 273 -20.91 15.39 -1.03
CA PHE A 273 -20.34 14.75 0.14
C PHE A 273 -18.86 15.10 0.30
N ASP A 274 -18.13 15.26 -0.82
CA ASP A 274 -16.67 15.41 -0.83
C ASP A 274 -16.02 14.20 -0.13
N GLU A 275 -15.43 14.37 1.05
CA GLU A 275 -14.85 13.29 1.83
C GLU A 275 -14.98 13.46 3.34
N GLN A 276 -14.92 12.35 4.07
CA GLN A 276 -14.72 12.36 5.51
C GLN A 276 -13.56 11.45 5.87
N VAL A 277 -12.55 12.02 6.54
CA VAL A 277 -11.36 11.31 6.98
C VAL A 277 -11.37 11.11 8.49
N PHE A 278 -10.95 9.93 8.93
CA PHE A 278 -10.83 9.57 10.34
C PHE A 278 -9.44 9.04 10.66
N ASN A 279 -8.88 9.54 11.76
CA ASN A 279 -7.62 9.08 12.33
C ASN A 279 -7.94 7.95 13.31
N ILE A 280 -7.36 6.76 13.09
CA ILE A 280 -7.59 5.58 13.91
C ILE A 280 -6.28 5.15 14.57
N ALA A 281 -6.30 5.01 15.88
CA ALA A 281 -5.29 4.28 16.63
C ALA A 281 -5.75 2.82 16.78
N PRO A 282 -5.14 1.84 16.08
CA PRO A 282 -5.57 0.46 16.16
C PRO A 282 -5.11 -0.21 17.46
N TYR A 283 -5.86 -1.20 17.90
CA TYR A 283 -5.36 -2.28 18.74
C TYR A 283 -4.62 -3.31 17.89
N ALA A 284 -3.71 -4.04 18.53
CA ALA A 284 -3.02 -5.18 17.97
C ALA A 284 -3.13 -6.38 18.91
N ASP A 285 -2.82 -7.56 18.38
CA ASP A 285 -2.60 -8.77 19.17
C ASP A 285 -1.26 -8.71 19.94
N SER A 286 -0.93 -9.79 20.65
CA SER A 286 0.31 -9.88 21.44
C SER A 286 1.60 -9.87 20.62
N ALA A 287 1.52 -10.11 19.30
CA ALA A 287 2.65 -10.05 18.39
C ALA A 287 2.76 -8.68 17.69
N GLY A 288 1.88 -7.72 18.01
CA GLY A 288 1.83 -6.42 17.36
C GLY A 288 1.10 -6.43 16.00
N LYS A 289 0.50 -7.57 15.60
CA LYS A 289 -0.25 -7.67 14.35
C LYS A 289 -1.68 -7.18 14.52
N THR A 290 -2.21 -6.56 13.48
CA THR A 290 -3.61 -6.11 13.42
C THR A 290 -4.23 -6.40 12.05
N LEU A 291 -5.53 -6.12 11.92
CA LEU A 291 -6.32 -6.36 10.71
C LEU A 291 -7.35 -5.25 10.51
N ALA A 292 -7.38 -4.65 9.33
CA ALA A 292 -8.49 -3.82 8.88
C ALA A 292 -9.16 -4.49 7.68
N ALA A 293 -10.48 -4.36 7.52
CA ALA A 293 -11.19 -4.93 6.39
C ALA A 293 -12.37 -4.07 5.93
N LEU A 294 -12.57 -3.99 4.62
CA LEU A 294 -13.81 -3.49 4.02
C LEU A 294 -14.66 -4.69 3.60
N VAL A 295 -15.93 -4.68 3.98
CA VAL A 295 -16.89 -5.72 3.61
C VAL A 295 -18.16 -5.09 3.06
N ASN A 296 -18.75 -5.73 2.05
CA ASN A 296 -20.02 -5.28 1.48
C ASN A 296 -21.19 -5.49 2.45
N ARG A 297 -22.38 -4.98 2.10
CA ARG A 297 -23.54 -5.01 2.99
C ARG A 297 -24.01 -6.44 3.29
N ALA A 298 -23.96 -7.31 2.29
CA ALA A 298 -24.35 -8.71 2.43
C ALA A 298 -23.33 -9.55 3.23
N GLY A 299 -22.12 -9.02 3.44
CA GLY A 299 -21.05 -9.72 4.15
C GLY A 299 -20.54 -10.95 3.38
N ASP A 300 -20.55 -10.91 2.05
CA ASP A 300 -20.11 -12.00 1.17
C ASP A 300 -18.96 -11.59 0.21
N LYS A 301 -18.54 -10.32 0.24
CA LYS A 301 -17.42 -9.78 -0.53
C LYS A 301 -16.64 -8.81 0.34
N GLY A 302 -15.32 -8.85 0.26
CA GLY A 302 -14.48 -7.96 1.04
C GLY A 302 -13.02 -8.00 0.68
N VAL A 303 -12.27 -7.20 1.40
CA VAL A 303 -10.81 -7.19 1.40
C VAL A 303 -10.33 -6.95 2.82
N SER A 304 -9.31 -7.69 3.24
CA SER A 304 -8.62 -7.42 4.49
C SER A 304 -7.17 -7.06 4.26
N ILE A 305 -6.64 -6.17 5.11
CA ILE A 305 -5.24 -5.73 5.16
C ILE A 305 -4.72 -6.07 6.55
N ALA A 306 -3.85 -7.07 6.63
CA ALA A 306 -3.11 -7.40 7.85
C ALA A 306 -1.79 -6.64 7.85
N PHE A 307 -1.42 -6.03 8.97
CA PHE A 307 -0.17 -5.28 9.10
C PHE A 307 0.37 -5.30 10.54
N ASP A 308 1.63 -4.87 10.70
CA ASP A 308 2.31 -4.78 11.99
C ASP A 308 2.27 -3.35 12.55
N THR A 309 1.75 -3.17 13.75
CA THR A 309 1.65 -1.85 14.40
C THR A 309 2.98 -1.31 14.92
N HIS A 310 4.03 -2.14 15.00
CA HIS A 310 5.39 -1.65 15.25
C HIS A 310 5.96 -0.93 14.02
N GLN A 311 5.56 -1.37 12.82
CA GLN A 311 5.98 -0.78 11.54
C GLN A 311 5.06 0.38 11.13
N LEU A 312 3.74 0.16 11.24
CA LEU A 312 2.67 1.08 10.83
C LEU A 312 1.71 1.33 12.02
N PRO A 313 2.10 2.21 12.96
CA PRO A 313 1.39 2.39 14.23
C PRO A 313 0.02 3.07 14.14
N VAL A 314 -0.33 3.67 13.00
CA VAL A 314 -1.59 4.39 12.82
C VAL A 314 -2.32 3.93 11.56
N LEU A 315 -3.62 4.18 11.52
CA LEU A 315 -4.48 3.86 10.40
C LEU A 315 -5.31 5.11 10.05
N THR A 316 -5.28 5.54 8.79
CA THR A 316 -6.23 6.53 8.27
C THR A 316 -7.39 5.80 7.58
N LEU A 317 -8.62 6.27 7.81
CA LEU A 317 -9.80 5.89 7.06
C LEU A 317 -10.24 7.09 6.23
N TRP A 318 -10.12 6.99 4.92
CA TRP A 318 -10.66 7.96 3.97
C TRP A 318 -11.99 7.45 3.42
N LYS A 319 -13.08 8.18 3.66
CA LYS A 319 -14.40 7.87 3.09
C LYS A 319 -14.70 8.93 2.04
N ASN A 320 -14.56 8.58 0.76
CA ASN A 320 -14.95 9.42 -0.37
C ASN A 320 -16.21 8.83 -1.00
N THR A 321 -17.31 8.86 -0.25
CA THR A 321 -18.61 8.36 -0.74
C THR A 321 -19.36 9.42 -1.56
N ASP A 322 -18.63 10.21 -2.36
CA ASP A 322 -19.23 11.13 -3.31
C ASP A 322 -19.86 10.36 -4.50
N THR A 323 -20.23 11.06 -5.57
CA THR A 323 -20.80 10.47 -6.78
C THR A 323 -19.80 9.55 -7.49
N GLU A 324 -20.31 8.56 -8.23
CA GLU A 324 -19.49 7.58 -8.97
C GLU A 324 -18.46 8.25 -9.91
N LYS A 325 -18.82 9.37 -10.56
CA LYS A 325 -17.93 10.08 -11.48
C LYS A 325 -16.86 10.94 -10.79
N GLN A 326 -17.15 11.44 -9.60
CA GLN A 326 -16.17 12.18 -8.79
C GLN A 326 -15.19 11.21 -8.14
N GLY A 327 -15.69 10.02 -7.77
CA GLY A 327 -14.96 8.93 -7.16
C GLY A 327 -15.80 8.35 -6.03
N TYR A 328 -16.31 7.13 -6.19
CA TYR A 328 -16.96 6.40 -5.09
C TYR A 328 -15.99 5.37 -4.54
N VAL A 329 -15.21 5.76 -3.54
CA VAL A 329 -14.03 5.04 -3.07
C VAL A 329 -13.82 5.22 -1.57
N THR A 330 -13.13 4.26 -0.94
CA THR A 330 -12.59 4.40 0.40
C THR A 330 -11.12 4.02 0.45
N GLY A 331 -10.35 4.76 1.23
CA GLY A 331 -8.99 4.44 1.63
C GLY A 331 -8.96 3.72 2.98
N ILE A 332 -8.23 2.60 3.04
CA ILE A 332 -7.77 1.97 4.28
C ILE A 332 -6.25 2.10 4.29
N GLU A 333 -5.72 2.93 5.18
CA GLU A 333 -4.39 3.50 4.97
C GLU A 333 -3.49 3.30 6.19
N PRO A 334 -2.91 2.09 6.39
CA PRO A 334 -1.90 1.87 7.41
C PRO A 334 -0.68 2.76 7.15
N GLY A 335 -0.15 3.40 8.19
CA GLY A 335 0.94 4.36 8.04
C GLY A 335 1.79 4.55 9.28
N THR A 336 2.93 5.22 9.10
CA THR A 336 3.70 5.81 10.20
C THR A 336 3.08 7.12 10.71
N SER A 337 2.26 7.73 9.87
CA SER A 337 1.69 9.07 10.00
C SER A 337 0.24 9.10 9.52
N TYR A 338 -0.51 10.09 10.00
CA TYR A 338 -1.80 10.45 9.40
C TYR A 338 -1.58 11.37 8.18
N ALA A 339 -2.65 11.68 7.44
CA ALA A 339 -2.58 12.47 6.22
C ALA A 339 -2.34 13.98 6.44
N TYR A 340 -2.15 14.46 7.68
CA TYR A 340 -1.81 15.88 7.91
C TYR A 340 -0.48 16.24 7.25
N PRO A 341 -0.24 17.53 6.96
CA PRO A 341 1.04 17.97 6.44
C PRO A 341 2.21 17.65 7.37
N VAL A 342 3.41 17.48 6.79
CA VAL A 342 4.65 17.12 7.50
C VAL A 342 4.95 18.01 8.71
N THR A 343 4.54 19.28 8.70
CA THR A 343 4.72 20.21 9.82
C THR A 343 3.96 19.76 11.07
N ILE A 344 2.71 19.31 10.91
CA ILE A 344 1.88 18.78 12.00
C ILE A 344 2.42 17.43 12.46
N GLU A 345 2.75 16.55 11.52
CA GLU A 345 3.29 15.22 11.85
C GLU A 345 4.60 15.32 12.63
N ARG A 346 5.46 16.30 12.31
CA ARG A 346 6.69 16.61 13.07
C ARG A 346 6.35 17.14 14.47
N ALA A 347 5.46 18.13 14.55
CA ALA A 347 5.08 18.73 15.83
C ALA A 347 4.44 17.72 16.80
N GLN A 348 3.76 16.71 16.27
CA GLN A 348 3.13 15.64 17.05
C GLN A 348 3.99 14.38 17.18
N GLY A 349 5.26 14.43 16.77
CA GLY A 349 6.25 13.37 17.00
C GLY A 349 6.00 12.06 16.25
N ARG A 350 5.28 12.09 15.13
CA ARG A 350 4.98 10.91 14.31
C ARG A 350 6.01 10.64 13.22
N VAL A 351 6.70 11.69 12.73
CA VAL A 351 7.79 11.52 11.76
C VAL A 351 8.88 10.66 12.35
N LYS A 352 9.26 9.60 11.61
CA LYS A 352 10.27 8.64 12.01
C LYS A 352 11.63 9.07 11.48
N GLN A 353 12.70 8.51 12.04
CA GLN A 353 14.05 8.77 11.58
C GLN A 353 14.81 7.45 11.39
N LEU A 354 15.53 7.31 10.28
CA LEU A 354 16.49 6.24 10.03
C LEU A 354 17.92 6.77 10.21
N GLN A 355 18.73 6.10 11.03
CA GLN A 355 20.16 6.40 11.12
C GLN A 355 20.90 5.90 9.86
N PRO A 356 22.14 6.38 9.61
CA PRO A 356 22.97 5.87 8.51
C PRO A 356 23.08 4.35 8.51
N GLY A 357 22.82 3.73 7.35
CA GLY A 357 22.87 2.27 7.17
C GLY A 357 21.73 1.48 7.82
N GLN A 358 20.79 2.13 8.51
CA GLN A 358 19.59 1.46 9.03
C GLN A 358 18.53 1.27 7.96
N HIS A 359 17.66 0.29 8.22
CA HIS A 359 16.48 0.03 7.43
C HIS A 359 15.22 -0.03 8.30
N ALA A 360 14.07 0.12 7.65
CA ALA A 360 12.74 -0.13 8.18
C ALA A 360 12.00 -1.07 7.23
N ASP A 361 11.44 -2.15 7.79
CA ASP A 361 10.61 -3.11 7.08
C ASP A 361 9.13 -2.75 7.19
N PHE A 362 8.39 -3.02 6.12
CA PHE A 362 6.94 -2.88 6.07
C PHE A 362 6.33 -4.13 5.44
N GLU A 363 5.53 -4.84 6.22
CA GLU A 363 4.84 -6.03 5.77
C GLU A 363 3.33 -5.84 5.86
N LEU A 364 2.65 -5.99 4.73
CA LEU A 364 1.19 -5.95 4.63
C LEU A 364 0.70 -7.15 3.83
N THR A 365 -0.29 -7.87 4.34
CA THR A 365 -0.94 -8.94 3.58
C THR A 365 -2.36 -8.53 3.22
N TYR A 366 -2.64 -8.53 1.93
CA TYR A 366 -3.96 -8.26 1.37
C TYR A 366 -4.64 -9.58 1.04
N THR A 367 -5.89 -9.74 1.45
CA THR A 367 -6.70 -10.93 1.15
C THR A 367 -8.02 -10.52 0.55
N LEU A 368 -8.32 -11.04 -0.64
CA LEU A 368 -9.63 -10.91 -1.29
C LEU A 368 -10.58 -11.92 -0.64
N LEU A 369 -11.62 -11.41 0.02
CA LEU A 369 -12.64 -12.18 0.70
C LEU A 369 -13.80 -12.41 -0.28
N ALA A 370 -13.92 -13.64 -0.79
CA ALA A 370 -14.81 -13.98 -1.90
C ALA A 370 -16.15 -14.61 -1.47
N ASP A 371 -16.31 -14.88 -0.18
CA ASP A 371 -17.52 -15.48 0.37
C ASP A 371 -17.78 -15.07 1.83
N GLN A 372 -18.93 -15.48 2.35
CA GLN A 372 -19.35 -15.17 3.72
C GLN A 372 -18.49 -15.83 4.80
N ALA A 373 -17.89 -17.00 4.54
CA ALA A 373 -17.04 -17.65 5.52
C ALA A 373 -15.76 -16.84 5.72
N GLN A 374 -15.13 -16.43 4.62
CA GLN A 374 -13.93 -15.59 4.66
C GLN A 374 -14.20 -14.22 5.30
N VAL A 375 -15.36 -13.61 5.04
CA VAL A 375 -15.79 -12.37 5.73
C VAL A 375 -15.98 -12.60 7.23
N ARG A 376 -16.65 -13.68 7.63
CA ARG A 376 -16.81 -14.02 9.06
C ARG A 376 -15.49 -14.26 9.76
N ASP A 377 -14.54 -14.93 9.10
CA ASP A 377 -13.21 -15.17 9.67
C ASP A 377 -12.46 -13.85 9.91
N ALA A 378 -12.53 -12.90 8.96
CA ALA A 378 -11.97 -11.56 9.16
C ALA A 378 -12.66 -10.81 10.31
N GLU A 379 -13.99 -10.85 10.40
CA GLU A 379 -14.76 -10.27 11.51
C GLU A 379 -14.39 -10.88 12.87
N GLN A 380 -14.22 -12.20 12.94
CA GLN A 380 -13.79 -12.90 14.15
C GLN A 380 -12.38 -12.50 14.57
N ARG A 381 -11.44 -12.39 13.63
CA ARG A 381 -10.08 -11.91 13.91
C ARG A 381 -10.08 -10.48 14.45
N VAL A 382 -10.83 -9.57 13.82
CA VAL A 382 -11.00 -8.19 14.31
C VAL A 382 -11.61 -8.19 15.71
N THR A 383 -12.63 -9.00 15.96
CA THR A 383 -13.31 -9.10 17.27
C THR A 383 -12.39 -9.67 18.34
N ALA A 384 -11.60 -10.70 18.01
CA ALA A 384 -10.61 -11.28 18.91
C ALA A 384 -9.53 -10.26 19.28
N ILE A 385 -9.03 -9.48 18.31
CA ILE A 385 -8.10 -8.39 18.59
C ILE A 385 -8.79 -7.30 19.41
N GLN A 386 -10.02 -6.88 19.12
CA GLN A 386 -10.73 -5.90 19.96
C GLN A 386 -10.83 -6.38 21.41
N GLY A 387 -11.14 -7.67 21.63
CA GLY A 387 -11.11 -8.32 22.93
C GLY A 387 -12.09 -7.72 23.94
N GLY A 388 -13.22 -7.19 23.46
CA GLY A 388 -14.22 -6.49 24.29
C GLY A 388 -13.80 -5.11 24.80
N ARG A 389 -12.59 -4.64 24.46
CA ARG A 389 -12.13 -3.28 24.78
C ARG A 389 -13.04 -2.25 24.10
N ALA A 390 -13.31 -1.13 24.74
CA ALA A 390 -14.11 -0.06 24.14
C ALA A 390 -13.29 0.75 23.13
N THR A 391 -13.94 1.27 22.09
CA THR A 391 -13.36 2.28 21.20
C THR A 391 -13.69 3.67 21.74
N THR A 392 -12.68 4.50 21.97
CA THR A 392 -12.86 5.91 22.33
C THR A 392 -13.14 6.71 21.07
N LEU A 393 -14.28 7.41 21.01
CA LEU A 393 -14.57 8.38 19.95
C LEU A 393 -14.19 9.78 20.45
N THR A 394 -13.14 10.37 19.88
CA THR A 394 -12.66 11.70 20.24
C THR A 394 -13.25 12.71 19.24
N PRO A 395 -14.24 13.55 19.63
CA PRO A 395 -14.94 14.43 18.69
C PRO A 395 -14.11 15.62 18.20
N THR A 396 -12.97 15.87 18.83
CA THR A 396 -12.06 16.96 18.47
C THR A 396 -10.99 16.43 17.51
N PRO A 397 -10.78 17.08 16.35
CA PRO A 397 -9.66 16.77 15.48
C PRO A 397 -8.31 16.86 16.21
N MET A 398 -7.38 15.96 15.87
CA MET A 398 -6.05 15.93 16.48
C MET A 398 -5.21 17.16 16.14
N ALA A 399 -5.49 17.80 15.01
CA ALA A 399 -4.83 19.01 14.55
C ALA A 399 -5.76 19.84 13.67
N LYS A 400 -5.32 21.05 13.31
CA LYS A 400 -5.92 21.88 12.28
C LYS A 400 -4.81 22.29 11.33
N GLU A 401 -4.93 21.90 10.07
CA GLU A 401 -4.01 22.28 8.99
C GLU A 401 -4.21 23.70 8.48
#